data_AF-A0A2E5JYT3-F1
#
_entry.id   AF-A0A2E5JYT3-F1
#
_cell.length_a   1.000
_cell.length_b   1.000
_cell.length_c   1.000
_cell.angle_alpha   90.00
_cell.angle_beta   90.00
_cell.angle_gamma   90.00
#
_symmetry.space_group_name_H-M   'P 1'
#
loop_
_entity.id
_entity.type
_entity.pdbx_description
1 polymer ?
#
loop_
_entity_poly.entity_id
_entity_poly.type
_entity_poly.pdbx_seq_one_letter_code
_entity_poly.pdbx_strand_id
1 'polypeptide(L)'
;MDNRVSKVGSTVDVENATYTDSIGYSELAIFWDDQDFSNEEHAFYYVRVLEIPTSRWTAFDAKYFRLDLPNEIDIITQDRIYCSPISYTP
;
A
#
# COMPACT_ATOMS: atom_id res chain seq x y z
N MET A 1 8.30 8.12 -13.53
CA MET A 1 8.54 7.09 -12.49
C MET A 1 7.86 5.81 -12.96
N ASP A 2 8.66 4.88 -13.49
CA ASP A 2 8.14 3.61 -14.00
C ASP A 2 7.81 2.72 -12.80
N ASN A 3 6.53 2.52 -12.52
CA ASN A 3 5.99 1.87 -11.32
C ASN A 3 6.14 0.33 -11.39
N ARG A 4 7.38 -0.16 -11.57
CA ARG A 4 7.74 -1.56 -11.86
C ARG A 4 7.78 -2.47 -10.63
N VAL A 5 6.99 -2.18 -9.60
CA VAL A 5 6.91 -3.04 -8.41
C VAL A 5 5.78 -4.04 -8.61
N SER A 6 6.07 -5.34 -8.42
CA SER A 6 5.06 -6.40 -8.47
C SER A 6 3.94 -6.12 -7.47
N LYS A 7 2.71 -6.51 -7.82
CA LYS A 7 1.58 -6.44 -6.88
C LYS A 7 1.88 -7.28 -5.63
N VAL A 8 1.57 -6.74 -4.46
CA VAL A 8 1.58 -7.52 -3.21
C VAL A 8 0.42 -8.52 -3.20
N GLY A 9 0.55 -9.58 -2.40
CA GLY A 9 -0.50 -10.59 -2.24
C GLY A 9 -1.76 -10.04 -1.57
N SER A 10 -2.85 -10.82 -1.57
CA SER A 10 -4.12 -10.47 -0.93
C SER A 10 -4.63 -11.65 -0.10
N THR A 11 -5.23 -11.33 1.04
CA THR A 11 -5.89 -12.27 1.95
C THR A 11 -7.38 -11.94 2.14
N VAL A 12 -7.93 -11.08 1.28
CA VAL A 12 -9.31 -10.61 1.39
C VAL A 12 -10.28 -11.75 1.10
N ASP A 13 -11.18 -11.98 2.05
CA ASP A 13 -12.41 -12.73 1.88
C ASP A 13 -13.53 -11.73 1.60
N VAL A 14 -13.91 -11.65 0.32
CA VAL A 14 -14.94 -10.73 -0.18
C VAL A 14 -16.32 -11.10 0.37
N GLU A 15 -16.65 -12.40 0.45
CA GLU A 15 -17.96 -12.87 0.91
C GLU A 15 -18.19 -12.48 2.38
N ASN A 16 -17.13 -12.56 3.19
CA ASN A 16 -17.18 -12.23 4.60
C ASN A 16 -16.76 -10.80 4.93
N ALA A 17 -16.35 -9.98 3.96
CA ALA A 17 -15.77 -8.66 4.23
C ALA A 17 -14.70 -8.71 5.33
N THR A 18 -13.82 -9.71 5.27
CA THR A 18 -12.71 -9.92 6.21
C THR A 18 -11.40 -10.07 5.47
N TYR A 19 -10.28 -9.97 6.18
CA TYR A 19 -8.95 -10.28 5.66
C TYR A 19 -8.07 -10.78 6.82
N THR A 20 -6.93 -11.37 6.51
CA THR A 20 -5.94 -11.77 7.53
C THR A 20 -4.64 -11.02 7.35
N ASP A 21 -4.06 -10.55 8.45
CA ASP A 21 -2.75 -9.88 8.46
C ASP A 21 -1.61 -10.91 8.48
N SER A 22 -1.61 -11.80 7.47
CA SER A 22 -0.65 -12.92 7.35
C SER A 22 0.41 -12.69 6.28
N ILE A 23 0.30 -11.61 5.50
CA ILE A 23 1.26 -11.20 4.47
C ILE A 23 1.84 -9.85 4.86
N GLY A 24 3.15 -9.80 5.08
CA GLY A 24 3.85 -8.61 5.53
C GLY A 24 4.71 -8.90 6.76
N TYR A 25 5.16 -7.83 7.41
CA TYR A 25 5.99 -7.89 8.60
C TYR A 25 5.64 -6.73 9.52
N SER A 26 5.73 -6.96 10.84
CA SER A 26 5.55 -5.89 11.85
C SER A 26 6.63 -4.81 11.76
N GLU A 27 7.77 -5.14 11.16
CA GLU A 27 8.89 -4.23 10.92
C GLU A 27 9.51 -4.55 9.55
N LEU A 28 9.84 -3.49 8.80
CA LEU A 28 10.51 -3.57 7.51
C LEU A 28 11.76 -2.69 7.56
N ALA A 29 12.92 -3.29 7.38
CA ALA A 29 14.19 -2.59 7.30
C ALA A 29 14.95 -3.04 6.05
N ILE A 30 15.52 -2.08 5.33
CA ILE A 30 16.36 -2.34 4.17
C ILE A 30 17.48 -1.31 4.10
N PHE A 31 18.66 -1.74 3.67
CA PHE A 31 19.75 -0.83 3.31
C PHE A 31 19.57 -0.41 1.86
N TRP A 32 19.56 0.90 1.61
CA TRP A 32 19.50 1.47 0.28
C TRP A 32 20.63 2.48 0.10
N ASP A 33 21.31 2.40 -1.05
CA ASP A 33 22.45 3.22 -1.42
C ASP A 33 22.20 3.84 -2.80
N ASP A 34 22.42 5.15 -2.90
CA ASP A 34 22.18 5.93 -4.11
C ASP A 34 23.50 6.09 -4.88
N GLN A 35 23.72 5.23 -5.89
CA GLN A 35 24.97 5.20 -6.67
C GLN A 35 25.21 6.49 -7.47
N ASP A 36 24.15 7.26 -7.74
CA ASP A 36 24.22 8.47 -8.53
C ASP A 36 24.27 9.73 -7.63
N PHE A 37 24.40 9.57 -6.31
CA PHE A 37 24.44 10.68 -5.37
C PHE A 37 25.64 11.61 -5.60
N SER A 38 25.36 12.92 -5.69
CA SER A 38 26.34 13.99 -5.73
C SER A 38 26.16 14.93 -4.55
N ASN A 39 27.25 15.26 -3.86
CA ASN A 39 27.23 16.20 -2.73
C ASN A 39 27.10 17.68 -3.17
N GLU A 40 27.19 17.95 -4.47
CA GLU A 40 27.01 19.30 -5.03
C GLU A 40 25.54 19.59 -5.38
N GLU A 41 24.65 18.61 -5.19
CA GLU A 41 23.25 18.69 -5.58
C GLU A 41 22.30 18.61 -4.38
N HIS A 42 21.16 19.30 -4.46
CA HIS A 42 20.07 19.09 -3.51
C HIS A 42 19.40 17.74 -3.78
N ALA A 43 19.19 16.94 -2.73
CA ALA A 43 18.52 15.65 -2.82
C ALA A 43 17.43 15.51 -1.76
N PHE A 44 16.45 14.65 -2.01
CA PHE A 44 15.50 14.25 -0.99
C PHE A 44 15.12 12.78 -1.17
N TYR A 45 14.92 12.10 -0.04
CA TYR A 45 14.65 10.67 0.01
C TYR A 45 13.43 10.41 0.87
N TYR A 46 12.56 9.52 0.44
CA TYR A 46 11.39 9.11 1.21
C TYR A 46 11.06 7.65 0.95
N VAL A 47 10.43 7.02 1.93
CA VAL A 47 9.93 5.65 1.82
C VAL A 47 8.43 5.68 1.57
N ARG A 48 7.96 4.79 0.70
CA ARG A 48 6.53 4.50 0.51
C ARG A 48 6.25 3.06 0.95
N VAL A 49 5.17 2.85 1.68
CA VAL A 49 4.69 1.54 2.12
C VAL A 49 3.34 1.27 1.47
N LEU A 50 3.14 0.03 1.02
CA LEU A 50 1.86 -0.44 0.51
C LEU A 50 1.28 -1.42 1.52
N GLU A 51 0.05 -1.15 1.97
CA GLU A 51 -0.71 -2.13 2.75
C GLU A 51 -1.11 -3.30 1.84
N ILE A 52 -1.34 -4.48 2.41
CA ILE A 52 -2.04 -5.53 1.68
C ILE A 52 -3.46 -5.06 1.33
N PRO A 53 -4.08 -5.58 0.26
CA PRO A 53 -5.46 -5.23 -0.03
C PRO A 53 -6.37 -5.60 1.15
N THR A 54 -7.29 -4.69 1.48
CA THR A 54 -8.28 -4.85 2.55
C THR A 54 -9.69 -4.66 2.01
N SER A 55 -10.68 -5.15 2.75
CA SER A 55 -12.09 -4.93 2.40
C SER A 55 -12.41 -3.43 2.47
N ARG A 56 -13.04 -2.90 1.43
CA ARG A 56 -13.54 -1.52 1.42
C ARG A 56 -14.85 -1.43 2.22
N TRP A 57 -15.23 -0.23 2.67
CA TRP A 57 -16.49 0.03 3.36
C TRP A 57 -17.73 -0.54 2.62
N THR A 58 -17.73 -0.52 1.29
CA THR A 58 -18.79 -1.09 0.45
C THR A 58 -18.97 -2.60 0.64
N ALA A 59 -17.90 -3.36 0.90
CA ALA A 59 -17.99 -4.79 1.20
C ALA A 59 -18.67 -5.03 2.57
N PHE A 60 -18.35 -4.20 3.56
CA PHE A 60 -19.00 -4.25 4.87
C PHE A 60 -20.49 -3.94 4.77
N ASP A 61 -20.86 -2.91 4.02
CA ASP A 61 -22.27 -2.55 3.79
C ASP A 61 -23.02 -3.64 3.04
N ALA A 62 -22.42 -4.21 1.98
CA ALA A 62 -23.03 -5.30 1.23
C ALA A 62 -23.33 -6.51 2.13
N LYS A 63 -22.38 -6.88 2.99
CA LYS A 63 -22.56 -7.98 3.95
C LYS A 63 -23.63 -7.65 4.98
N TYR A 64 -23.59 -6.46 5.58
CA TYR A 64 -24.49 -6.07 6.65
C TYR A 64 -25.94 -5.93 6.17
N PHE A 65 -26.15 -5.26 5.04
CA PHE A 65 -27.47 -5.00 4.47
C PHE A 65 -27.94 -6.07 3.47
N ARG A 66 -27.10 -7.07 3.16
CA ARG A 66 -27.37 -8.14 2.18
C ARG A 66 -27.69 -7.57 0.80
N LEU A 67 -26.86 -6.63 0.36
CA LEU A 67 -27.01 -5.98 -0.94
C LEU A 67 -26.27 -6.78 -2.01
N ASP A 68 -26.88 -6.87 -3.18
CA ASP A 68 -26.21 -7.27 -4.41
C ASP A 68 -25.65 -6.00 -5.07
N LEU A 69 -24.32 -5.82 -5.00
CA LEU A 69 -23.66 -4.63 -5.53
C LEU A 69 -23.37 -4.81 -7.03
N PRO A 70 -23.63 -3.80 -7.86
CA PRO A 70 -23.17 -3.78 -9.25
C PRO A 70 -21.64 -3.95 -9.35
N ASN A 71 -21.18 -4.59 -10.43
CA ASN A 71 -19.76 -4.89 -10.65
C ASN A 71 -18.86 -3.65 -10.76
N GLU A 72 -19.44 -2.47 -11.01
CA GLU A 72 -18.73 -1.21 -11.07
C GLU A 72 -18.31 -0.67 -9.69
N ILE A 73 -18.85 -1.26 -8.61
CA ILE A 73 -18.52 -0.84 -7.24
C ILE A 73 -17.33 -1.66 -6.73
N ASP A 74 -16.20 -0.98 -6.53
CA ASP A 74 -15.05 -1.60 -5.87
C ASP A 74 -15.40 -2.01 -4.43
N ILE A 75 -15.03 -3.25 -4.07
CA ILE A 75 -15.22 -3.87 -2.75
C ILE A 75 -13.89 -4.14 -2.02
N ILE A 76 -12.78 -3.87 -2.70
CA ILE A 76 -11.42 -4.00 -2.16
C ILE A 76 -10.74 -2.64 -2.31
N THR A 77 -9.93 -2.26 -1.31
CA THR A 77 -9.05 -1.09 -1.38
C THR A 77 -7.61 -1.49 -1.07
N GLN A 78 -6.67 -0.64 -1.46
CA GLN A 78 -5.27 -0.78 -1.08
C GLN A 78 -4.69 0.59 -0.79
N ASP A 79 -4.31 0.77 0.47
CA ASP A 79 -3.78 2.03 0.94
C ASP A 79 -2.27 2.10 0.83
N ARG A 80 -1.77 3.33 0.81
CA ARG A 80 -0.36 3.65 0.70
C ARG A 80 0.00 4.74 1.68
N ILE A 81 1.15 4.57 2.33
CA ILE A 81 1.67 5.53 3.29
C ILE A 81 3.01 6.05 2.75
N TYR A 82 3.26 7.34 2.96
CA TYR A 82 4.52 7.99 2.66
C TYR A 82 5.13 8.49 3.97
N CYS A 83 6.43 8.27 4.15
CA CYS A 83 7.17 8.86 5.25
C CYS A 83 7.54 10.31 4.94
N SER A 84 7.80 11.10 5.98
CA SER A 84 8.44 12.41 5.82
C SER A 84 9.76 12.26 5.06
N PRO A 85 10.09 13.19 4.15
CA PRO A 85 11.33 13.12 3.40
C PRO A 85 12.52 13.46 4.31
N ILE A 86 13.67 12.87 3.99
CA ILE A 86 14.98 13.28 4.47
C ILE A 86 15.59 14.11 3.35
N SER A 87 15.95 15.36 3.65
CA SER A 87 16.55 16.28 2.67
C SER A 87 18.05 16.40 2.86
N TYR A 88 18.76 16.54 1.75
CA TYR A 88 20.17 16.92 1.68
C TYR A 88 20.30 18.24 0.93
N THR A 89 21.06 19.17 1.50
CA THR A 89 21.41 20.47 0.92
C THR A 89 22.94 20.59 0.98
N PRO A 90 23.60 20.90 -0.16
CA PRO A 90 25.05 21.07 -0.23
C PRO A 90 25.61 22.11 0.75
#